data_AF-A0A6A5K058-F1
#
_entry.id   AF-A0A6A5K058-F1
#
_cell.length_a   1.000
_cell.length_b   1.000
_cell.length_c   1.000
_cell.angle_alpha   90.00
_cell.angle_beta   90.00
_cell.angle_gamma   90.00
#
_symmetry.space_group_name_H-M   'P 1'
#
loop_
_entity.id
_entity.type
_entity.pdbx_description
1 polymer ?
#
loop_
_entity_poly.entity_id
_entity_poly.type
_entity_poly.pdbx_seq_one_letter_code
_entity_poly.pdbx_strand_id
1 'polypeptide(L)'
;MPPTHKPFSWETGPMALIPNPPTTETETRKYVVISNCLIRALNSVYIQAPHVPITEYMNFVGYCFAVYECVVATQPHSIAEGGPNKLSEWGNWLSSCATKRNNFSPGMCRGMMDDFFFTLHSAFQNNQDNTERKKGSEGLDRVNQVPVIWVNYDKKDGALPDVLKGGGKVRKWWIERKRAGWWKFGTCDGGVGREVRFGAPEM
;
A
#
# COMPACT_ATOMS: atom_id res chain seq x y z
N MET A 1 -22.36 -20.10 21.69
CA MET A 1 -21.73 -18.84 21.27
C MET A 1 -21.00 -19.10 19.96
N PRO A 2 -21.19 -18.30 18.90
CA PRO A 2 -20.34 -18.42 17.72
C PRO A 2 -18.89 -18.10 18.14
N PRO A 3 -17.88 -18.73 17.53
CA PRO A 3 -16.49 -18.46 17.86
C PRO A 3 -16.20 -16.98 17.59
N THR A 4 -15.78 -16.25 18.62
CA THR A 4 -15.28 -14.88 18.49
C THR A 4 -14.02 -14.93 17.64
N HIS A 5 -14.13 -14.55 16.37
CA HIS A 5 -12.97 -14.36 15.51
C HIS A 5 -12.04 -13.37 16.20
N LYS A 6 -10.79 -13.77 16.46
CA LYS A 6 -9.78 -12.84 16.98
C LYS A 6 -9.58 -11.79 15.88
N PRO A 7 -9.88 -10.51 16.12
CA PRO A 7 -9.65 -9.50 15.11
C PRO A 7 -8.18 -9.50 14.75
N PHE A 8 -7.87 -9.52 13.44
CA PHE A 8 -6.48 -9.42 13.01
C PHE A 8 -5.91 -8.06 13.40
N SER A 9 -4.59 -7.97 13.59
CA SER A 9 -3.95 -6.75 14.11
C SER A 9 -4.19 -5.50 13.23
N TRP A 10 -4.53 -5.69 11.96
CA TRP A 10 -4.85 -4.64 10.99
C TRP A 10 -6.30 -4.16 11.03
N GLU A 11 -7.20 -4.89 11.68
CA GLU A 11 -8.60 -4.46 11.85
C GLU A 11 -8.74 -3.38 12.93
N THR A 12 -7.83 -3.39 13.91
CA THR A 12 -7.87 -2.50 15.07
C THR A 12 -6.61 -1.65 15.24
N GLY A 13 -5.59 -1.83 14.40
CA GLY A 13 -4.29 -1.21 14.58
C GLY A 13 -3.36 -1.31 13.38
N PRO A 14 -2.11 -0.83 13.51
CA PRO A 14 -1.13 -0.94 12.44
C PRO A 14 -0.78 -2.39 12.15
N MET A 15 -0.79 -2.79 10.87
CA MET A 15 -0.17 -4.03 10.43
C MET A 15 1.28 -4.12 10.94
N ALA A 16 1.69 -5.31 11.38
CA ALA A 16 3.07 -5.54 11.77
C ALA A 16 4.01 -5.32 10.59
N LEU A 17 5.01 -4.45 10.78
CA LEU A 17 6.05 -4.18 9.80
C LEU A 17 7.10 -5.29 9.81
N ILE A 18 7.81 -5.43 8.69
CA ILE A 18 8.97 -6.31 8.60
C ILE A 18 10.13 -5.65 9.38
N PRO A 19 10.78 -6.38 10.29
CA PRO A 19 11.92 -5.85 11.03
C PRO A 19 13.11 -5.58 10.09
N ASN A 20 13.92 -4.59 10.46
CA ASN A 20 15.14 -4.31 9.71
C ASN A 20 16.08 -5.52 9.79
N PRO A 21 16.55 -6.05 8.66
CA PRO A 21 17.37 -7.24 8.66
C PRO A 21 18.75 -6.89 9.23
N PRO A 22 19.41 -7.81 9.96
CA PRO A 22 20.73 -7.57 10.53
C PRO A 22 21.84 -7.43 9.46
N THR A 23 21.56 -7.84 8.22
CA THR A 23 22.49 -7.79 7.09
C THR A 23 22.87 -6.36 6.68
N THR A 24 24.09 -6.20 6.16
CA THR A 24 24.55 -4.98 5.48
C THR A 24 24.15 -4.95 3.99
N GLU A 25 23.51 -6.01 3.49
CA GLU A 25 23.11 -6.11 2.09
C GLU A 25 22.08 -5.03 1.71
N THR A 26 22.48 -4.17 0.79
CA THR A 26 21.71 -3.00 0.35
C THR A 26 20.38 -3.38 -0.30
N GLU A 27 20.33 -4.44 -1.11
CA GLU A 27 19.09 -4.82 -1.82
C GLU A 27 18.03 -5.39 -0.88
N THR A 28 18.43 -6.21 0.09
CA THR A 28 17.53 -6.75 1.13
C THR A 28 16.93 -5.61 1.97
N ARG A 29 17.74 -4.61 2.35
CA ARG A 29 17.24 -3.41 3.04
C ARG A 29 16.26 -2.60 2.19
N LYS A 30 16.56 -2.42 0.89
CA LYS A 30 15.67 -1.72 -0.05
C LYS A 30 14.31 -2.41 -0.17
N TYR A 31 14.30 -3.75 -0.28
CA TYR A 31 13.07 -4.53 -0.32
C TYR A 31 12.24 -4.36 0.96
N VAL A 32 12.88 -4.42 2.14
CA VAL A 32 12.20 -4.24 3.43
C VAL A 32 11.57 -2.86 3.54
N VAL A 33 12.27 -1.79 3.15
CA VAL A 33 11.71 -0.43 3.13
C VAL A 33 10.49 -0.34 2.21
N ILE A 34 10.58 -0.85 0.98
CA ILE A 34 9.45 -0.83 0.02
C ILE A 34 8.28 -1.63 0.58
N SER A 35 8.53 -2.82 1.12
CA SER A 35 7.51 -3.69 1.69
C SER A 35 6.79 -3.03 2.87
N ASN A 36 7.53 -2.38 3.77
CA ASN A 36 6.95 -1.62 4.89
C ASN A 36 6.11 -0.44 4.40
N CYS A 37 6.52 0.26 3.35
CA CYS A 37 5.69 1.29 2.71
C CYS A 37 4.38 0.71 2.16
N LEU A 38 4.40 -0.48 1.57
CA LEU A 38 3.20 -1.12 1.01
C LEU A 38 2.27 -1.68 2.09
N ILE A 39 2.83 -2.28 3.14
CA ILE A 39 2.07 -2.69 4.33
C ILE A 39 1.31 -1.49 4.90
N ARG A 40 2.00 -0.34 5.07
CA ARG A 40 1.36 0.89 5.52
C ARG A 40 0.29 1.40 4.54
N ALA A 41 0.58 1.40 3.24
CA ALA A 41 -0.36 1.85 2.22
C ALA A 41 -1.66 1.03 2.21
N LEU A 42 -1.54 -0.30 2.25
CA LEU A 42 -2.69 -1.22 2.30
C LEU A 42 -3.48 -1.05 3.59
N ASN A 43 -2.78 -0.97 4.73
CA ASN A 43 -3.44 -0.72 6.00
C ASN A 43 -4.19 0.62 6.00
N SER A 44 -3.61 1.64 5.37
CA SER A 44 -4.25 2.94 5.19
C SER A 44 -5.52 2.84 4.36
N VAL A 45 -5.50 2.10 3.25
CA VAL A 45 -6.70 1.86 2.45
C VAL A 45 -7.77 1.16 3.29
N TYR A 46 -7.38 0.10 4.01
CA TYR A 46 -8.30 -0.69 4.82
C TYR A 46 -8.98 0.15 5.91
N ILE A 47 -8.19 0.91 6.67
CA ILE A 47 -8.67 1.74 7.77
C ILE A 47 -9.46 2.94 7.26
N GLN A 48 -8.99 3.63 6.21
CA GLN A 48 -9.61 4.88 5.76
C GLN A 48 -10.87 4.66 4.95
N ALA A 49 -11.02 3.54 4.23
CA ALA A 49 -12.14 3.33 3.31
C ALA A 49 -13.53 3.70 3.89
N PRO A 50 -13.90 3.31 5.13
CA PRO A 50 -15.20 3.66 5.72
C PRO A 50 -15.38 5.14 6.05
N HIS A 51 -14.28 5.89 6.17
CA HIS A 51 -14.28 7.28 6.61
C HIS A 51 -14.13 8.26 5.44
N VAL A 52 -13.74 7.80 4.25
CA VAL A 52 -13.60 8.67 3.09
C VAL A 52 -14.97 9.26 2.72
N PRO A 53 -15.12 10.60 2.60
CA PRO A 53 -16.36 11.20 2.13
C PRO A 53 -16.57 10.91 0.65
N ILE A 54 -17.84 10.86 0.21
CA ILE A 54 -18.21 10.54 -1.18
C ILE A 54 -17.52 11.46 -2.19
N THR A 55 -17.33 12.73 -1.84
CA THR A 55 -16.62 13.73 -2.66
C THR A 55 -15.16 13.35 -2.97
N GLU A 56 -14.58 12.45 -2.18
CA GLU A 56 -13.20 11.99 -2.28
C GLU A 56 -13.05 10.58 -2.86
N TYR A 57 -14.14 9.88 -3.17
CA TYR A 57 -14.10 8.51 -3.67
C TYR A 57 -13.24 8.36 -4.92
N MET A 58 -13.30 9.29 -5.88
CA MET A 58 -12.49 9.17 -7.10
C MET A 58 -10.98 9.32 -6.81
N ASN A 59 -10.61 10.22 -5.90
CA ASN A 59 -9.22 10.38 -5.47
C ASN A 59 -8.76 9.13 -4.72
N PHE A 60 -9.61 8.58 -3.86
CA PHE A 60 -9.32 7.40 -3.06
C PHE A 60 -9.22 6.13 -3.91
N VAL A 61 -10.13 5.93 -4.87
CA VAL A 61 -10.05 4.83 -5.85
C VAL A 61 -8.75 4.90 -6.63
N GLY A 62 -8.35 6.11 -7.09
CA GLY A 62 -7.08 6.30 -7.77
C GLY A 62 -5.88 5.92 -6.89
N TYR A 63 -5.91 6.28 -5.61
CA TYR A 63 -4.89 5.88 -4.63
C TYR A 63 -4.87 4.36 -4.42
N CYS A 64 -6.02 3.73 -4.17
CA CYS A 64 -6.16 2.29 -3.99
C CYS A 64 -5.62 1.52 -5.22
N PHE A 65 -5.96 1.99 -6.42
CA PHE A 65 -5.51 1.37 -7.66
C PHE A 65 -3.99 1.47 -7.84
N ALA A 66 -3.39 2.62 -7.50
CA ALA A 66 -1.94 2.75 -7.51
C ALA A 66 -1.26 1.86 -6.45
N VAL A 67 -1.87 1.68 -5.28
CA VAL A 67 -1.41 0.71 -4.27
C VAL A 67 -1.45 -0.71 -4.82
N TYR A 68 -2.54 -1.11 -5.47
CA TYR A 68 -2.65 -2.39 -6.18
C TYR A 68 -1.52 -2.57 -7.21
N GLU A 69 -1.30 -1.58 -8.08
CA GLU A 69 -0.24 -1.60 -9.09
C GLU A 69 1.13 -1.81 -8.43
N CYS A 70 1.42 -1.13 -7.31
CA CYS A 70 2.66 -1.33 -6.57
C CYS A 70 2.80 -2.75 -6.03
N VAL A 71 1.75 -3.32 -5.44
CA VAL A 71 1.78 -4.69 -4.90
C VAL A 71 2.09 -5.67 -6.02
N VAL A 72 1.44 -5.54 -7.17
CA VAL A 72 1.71 -6.40 -8.35
C VAL A 72 3.15 -6.25 -8.84
N ALA A 73 3.71 -5.04 -8.85
CA ALA A 73 5.07 -4.80 -9.33
C ALA A 73 6.17 -5.26 -8.36
N THR A 74 5.85 -5.39 -7.07
CA THR A 74 6.84 -5.70 -6.01
C THR A 74 6.75 -7.12 -5.49
N GLN A 75 5.59 -7.75 -5.63
CA GLN A 75 5.39 -9.13 -5.19
C GLN A 75 5.85 -10.10 -6.28
N PRO A 76 6.54 -11.19 -5.90
CA PRO A 76 6.72 -12.31 -6.80
C PRO A 76 5.40 -12.94 -7.21
N HIS A 77 5.40 -13.58 -8.39
CA HIS A 77 4.28 -14.33 -8.96
C HIS A 77 3.63 -15.39 -8.04
N SER A 78 4.16 -15.66 -6.84
CA SER A 78 3.65 -16.66 -5.89
C SER A 78 2.32 -16.30 -5.20
N ILE A 79 1.86 -15.05 -5.23
CA ILE A 79 0.46 -14.73 -4.84
C ILE A 79 -0.52 -15.15 -5.96
N ALA A 80 -0.02 -15.40 -7.17
CA ALA A 80 -0.81 -15.83 -8.33
C ALA A 80 -0.95 -17.35 -8.46
N GLU A 81 -0.20 -18.16 -7.68
CA GLU A 81 -0.13 -19.62 -7.91
C GLU A 81 -1.00 -20.46 -6.95
N GLY A 82 -1.79 -19.86 -6.05
CA GLY A 82 -2.59 -20.57 -5.05
C GLY A 82 -4.04 -20.11 -4.92
N GLY A 83 -4.88 -20.37 -5.93
CA GLY A 83 -6.33 -20.11 -5.89
C GLY A 83 -6.79 -18.92 -6.75
N PRO A 84 -8.11 -18.63 -6.83
CA PRO A 84 -8.61 -17.44 -7.54
C PRO A 84 -7.89 -16.22 -6.97
N ASN A 85 -7.20 -15.47 -7.83
CA ASN A 85 -6.32 -14.39 -7.40
C ASN A 85 -7.18 -13.21 -6.89
N LYS A 86 -7.55 -13.26 -5.61
CA LYS A 86 -8.36 -12.27 -4.90
C LYS A 86 -7.78 -10.86 -4.97
N LEU A 87 -6.46 -10.75 -5.01
CA LEU A 87 -5.77 -9.48 -5.27
C LEU A 87 -6.11 -8.94 -6.68
N SER A 88 -6.12 -9.79 -7.71
CA SER A 88 -6.52 -9.39 -9.07
C SER A 88 -8.01 -9.05 -9.19
N GLU A 89 -8.89 -9.74 -8.45
CA GLU A 89 -10.31 -9.38 -8.37
C GLU A 89 -10.48 -7.96 -7.83
N TRP A 90 -9.77 -7.64 -6.74
CA TRP A 90 -9.75 -6.29 -6.16
C TRP A 90 -9.21 -5.25 -7.15
N GLY A 91 -8.11 -5.55 -7.85
CA GLY A 91 -7.56 -4.67 -8.89
C GLY A 91 -8.54 -4.42 -10.04
N ASN A 92 -9.23 -5.45 -10.52
CA ASN A 92 -10.25 -5.35 -11.56
C ASN A 92 -11.44 -4.51 -11.11
N TRP A 93 -11.90 -4.71 -9.87
CA TRP A 93 -12.97 -3.91 -9.29
C TRP A 93 -12.57 -2.43 -9.16
N LEU A 94 -11.38 -2.13 -8.64
CA LEU A 94 -10.85 -0.77 -8.57
C LEU A 94 -10.76 -0.10 -9.94
N SER A 95 -10.29 -0.82 -10.96
CA SER A 95 -10.27 -0.34 -12.35
C SER A 95 -11.67 -0.02 -12.87
N SER A 96 -12.66 -0.86 -12.54
CA SER A 96 -14.06 -0.62 -12.89
C SER A 96 -14.64 0.63 -12.20
N CYS A 97 -14.25 0.90 -10.94
CA CYS A 97 -14.61 2.13 -10.24
C CYS A 97 -13.93 3.35 -10.86
N ALA A 98 -12.63 3.25 -11.20
CA ALA A 98 -11.88 4.34 -11.84
C ALA A 98 -12.47 4.73 -13.20
N THR A 99 -13.02 3.76 -13.94
CA THR A 99 -13.70 3.95 -15.23
C THR A 99 -15.20 4.23 -15.09
N LYS A 100 -15.70 4.45 -13.86
CA LYS A 100 -17.11 4.74 -13.54
C LYS A 100 -18.11 3.66 -14.01
N ARG A 101 -17.65 2.42 -14.19
CA ARG A 101 -18.52 1.27 -14.48
C ARG A 101 -19.19 0.74 -13.22
N ASN A 102 -18.55 0.89 -12.07
CA ASN A 102 -19.08 0.56 -10.76
C ASN A 102 -18.91 1.74 -9.79
N ASN A 103 -19.78 1.82 -8.79
CA ASN A 103 -19.63 2.78 -7.70
C ASN A 103 -18.68 2.23 -6.65
N PHE A 104 -17.81 3.10 -6.12
CA PHE A 104 -16.98 2.74 -4.99
C PHE A 104 -17.86 2.49 -3.75
N SER A 105 -17.58 1.41 -3.04
CA SER A 105 -18.22 1.06 -1.78
C SER A 105 -17.14 0.72 -0.74
N PRO A 106 -17.09 1.44 0.40
CA PRO A 106 -16.14 1.13 1.47
C PRO A 106 -16.22 -0.32 1.96
N GLY A 107 -17.44 -0.84 2.13
CA GLY A 107 -17.67 -2.21 2.59
C GLY A 107 -17.18 -3.24 1.59
N MET A 108 -17.41 -3.01 0.29
CA MET A 108 -16.89 -3.89 -0.76
C MET A 108 -15.36 -3.84 -0.84
N CYS A 109 -14.76 -2.65 -0.73
CA CYS A 109 -13.30 -2.50 -0.71
C CYS A 109 -12.67 -3.34 0.41
N ARG A 110 -13.18 -3.21 1.64
CA ARG A 110 -12.69 -3.96 2.79
C ARG A 110 -12.92 -5.47 2.65
N GLY A 111 -14.14 -5.88 2.28
CA GLY A 111 -14.47 -7.29 2.12
C GLY A 111 -13.59 -8.00 1.08
N MET A 112 -13.28 -7.33 -0.04
CA MET A 112 -12.35 -7.88 -1.03
C MET A 112 -10.92 -7.94 -0.50
N MET A 113 -10.50 -7.00 0.35
CA MET A 113 -9.19 -7.05 0.98
C MET A 113 -9.09 -8.19 1.98
N ASP A 114 -10.11 -8.43 2.81
CA ASP A 114 -10.14 -9.52 3.81
C ASP A 114 -9.75 -10.88 3.18
N ASP A 115 -10.17 -11.12 1.93
CA ASP A 115 -9.89 -12.35 1.17
C ASP A 115 -8.39 -12.59 0.86
N PHE A 116 -7.57 -11.53 0.74
CA PHE A 116 -6.15 -11.67 0.37
C PHE A 116 -5.17 -11.08 1.38
N PHE A 117 -5.64 -10.30 2.35
CA PHE A 117 -4.76 -9.46 3.15
C PHE A 117 -3.80 -10.29 4.00
N PHE A 118 -4.28 -11.38 4.60
CA PHE A 118 -3.48 -12.29 5.40
C PHE A 118 -2.39 -12.99 4.57
N THR A 119 -2.76 -13.51 3.40
CA THR A 119 -1.83 -14.18 2.48
C THR A 119 -0.74 -13.22 2.00
N LEU A 120 -1.13 -11.99 1.67
CA LEU A 120 -0.20 -10.94 1.25
C LEU A 120 0.74 -10.51 2.38
N HIS A 121 0.23 -10.33 3.59
CA HIS A 121 1.06 -10.00 4.76
C HIS A 121 2.05 -11.12 5.08
N SER A 122 1.60 -12.37 5.04
CA SER A 122 2.46 -13.54 5.23
C SER A 122 3.55 -13.61 4.16
N ALA A 123 3.22 -13.31 2.90
CA ALA A 123 4.19 -13.25 1.82
C ALA A 123 5.26 -12.15 2.03
N PHE A 124 4.87 -10.99 2.56
CA PHE A 124 5.82 -9.94 2.93
C PHE A 124 6.82 -10.41 4.01
N GLN A 125 6.33 -11.12 5.05
CA GLN A 125 7.18 -11.60 6.13
C GLN A 125 8.13 -12.73 5.69
N ASN A 126 7.65 -13.66 4.86
CA ASN A 126 8.40 -14.85 4.46
C ASN A 126 9.43 -14.60 3.35
N ASN A 127 9.32 -13.50 2.60
CA ASN A 127 10.24 -13.20 1.48
C ASN A 127 11.55 -12.52 1.92
N GLN A 128 11.81 -12.38 3.22
CA GLN A 128 13.03 -11.73 3.74
C GLN A 128 14.34 -12.45 3.32
N ASP A 129 14.27 -13.76 3.02
CA ASP A 129 15.45 -14.61 2.80
C ASP A 129 15.75 -14.94 1.32
N ASN A 130 14.92 -14.50 0.36
CA ASN A 130 15.11 -14.86 -1.06
C ASN A 130 15.99 -13.85 -1.81
N THR A 131 17.30 -14.10 -1.77
CA THR A 131 18.39 -13.33 -2.41
C THR A 131 18.31 -13.28 -3.95
N GLU A 132 17.46 -14.08 -4.59
CA GLU A 132 17.45 -14.21 -6.06
C GLU A 132 16.71 -13.08 -6.83
N ARG A 133 16.02 -12.16 -6.16
CA ARG A 133 15.13 -11.20 -6.85
C ARG A 133 15.76 -9.83 -7.09
N LYS A 134 16.78 -9.83 -7.94
CA LYS A 134 17.58 -8.68 -8.40
C LYS A 134 16.86 -7.61 -9.26
N LYS A 135 15.54 -7.41 -9.15
CA LYS A 135 14.83 -6.39 -9.97
C LYS A 135 13.76 -5.55 -9.24
N GLY A 136 13.60 -5.71 -7.93
CA GLY A 136 12.44 -5.18 -7.19
C GLY A 136 12.28 -3.65 -7.11
N SER A 137 13.25 -2.85 -7.56
CA SER A 137 13.17 -1.37 -7.54
C SER A 137 13.40 -0.68 -8.88
N GLU A 138 13.90 -1.39 -9.91
CA GLU A 138 14.20 -0.79 -11.22
C GLU A 138 12.96 -0.66 -12.14
N GLY A 139 11.80 -1.16 -11.72
CA GLY A 139 10.60 -1.22 -12.55
C GLY A 139 9.39 -0.41 -12.06
N LEU A 140 9.49 0.32 -10.95
CA LEU A 140 8.33 1.05 -10.44
C LEU A 140 7.96 2.24 -11.32
N ASP A 141 6.70 2.29 -11.72
CA ASP A 141 6.11 3.40 -12.46
C ASP A 141 6.25 4.70 -11.66
N ARG A 142 6.77 5.70 -12.35
CA ARG A 142 7.15 6.99 -11.73
C ARG A 142 5.95 7.91 -11.53
N VAL A 143 4.81 7.62 -12.14
CA VAL A 143 3.61 8.46 -12.14
C VAL A 143 2.63 8.04 -11.04
N ASN A 144 2.48 6.75 -10.81
CA ASN A 144 1.52 6.16 -9.88
C ASN A 144 2.20 5.49 -8.69
N GLN A 145 3.21 4.67 -8.93
CA GLN A 145 3.74 3.77 -7.89
C GLN A 145 4.75 4.45 -6.95
N VAL A 146 5.69 5.22 -7.49
CA VAL A 146 6.64 6.01 -6.67
C VAL A 146 5.94 6.95 -5.67
N PRO A 147 4.89 7.71 -6.04
CA PRO A 147 4.13 8.50 -5.08
C PRO A 147 3.60 7.69 -3.89
N VAL A 148 3.07 6.48 -4.15
CA VAL A 148 2.55 5.60 -3.08
C VAL A 148 3.64 5.25 -2.08
N ILE A 149 4.85 4.93 -2.54
CA ILE A 149 5.98 4.62 -1.66
C ILE A 149 6.33 5.85 -0.81
N TRP A 150 6.38 7.04 -1.42
CA TRP A 150 6.72 8.27 -0.71
C TRP A 150 5.70 8.66 0.36
N VAL A 151 4.40 8.58 0.05
CA VAL A 151 3.33 8.95 0.99
C VAL A 151 3.12 7.93 2.12
N ASN A 152 3.95 6.88 2.17
CA ASN A 152 3.92 5.87 3.24
C ASN A 152 5.33 5.58 3.80
N TYR A 153 6.34 6.36 3.38
CA TYR A 153 7.71 6.16 3.83
C TYR A 153 7.96 6.81 5.19
N ASP A 154 8.47 6.01 6.12
CA ASP A 154 8.99 6.45 7.41
C ASP A 154 10.52 6.39 7.40
N LYS A 155 11.16 7.49 7.80
CA LYS A 155 12.63 7.56 7.94
C LYS A 155 13.19 6.56 8.94
N LYS A 156 12.36 6.07 9.88
CA LYS A 156 12.75 5.05 10.85
C LYS A 156 13.03 3.68 10.19
N ASP A 157 12.51 3.44 8.98
CA ASP A 157 12.75 2.20 8.25
C ASP A 157 14.14 2.13 7.59
N GLY A 158 14.91 3.22 7.66
CA GLY A 158 16.17 3.35 6.92
C GLY A 158 15.99 4.09 5.60
N ALA A 159 17.03 4.15 4.78
CA ALA A 159 17.02 4.97 3.57
C ALA A 159 16.24 4.32 2.42
N LEU A 160 15.41 5.10 1.73
CA LEU A 160 14.85 4.72 0.43
C LEU A 160 15.97 4.37 -0.58
N PRO A 161 15.74 3.41 -1.49
CA PRO A 161 16.60 3.17 -2.64
C PRO A 161 16.88 4.46 -3.43
N ASP A 162 18.11 4.65 -3.93
CA ASP A 162 18.47 5.84 -4.71
C ASP A 162 17.59 6.07 -5.94
N VAL A 163 17.14 5.00 -6.59
CA VAL A 163 16.19 5.05 -7.72
C VAL A 163 14.83 5.65 -7.31
N LEU A 164 14.45 5.51 -6.04
CA LEU A 164 13.24 6.09 -5.44
C LEU A 164 13.48 7.46 -4.80
N LYS A 165 14.74 7.91 -4.65
CA LYS A 165 15.05 9.25 -4.13
C LYS A 165 14.66 10.38 -5.09
N GLY A 166 14.21 10.06 -6.31
CA GLY A 166 13.53 10.98 -7.23
C GLY A 166 14.38 12.21 -7.58
N GLY A 167 15.07 12.18 -8.72
CA GLY A 167 15.99 13.25 -9.12
C GLY A 167 15.39 14.67 -9.04
N GLY A 168 16.10 15.58 -8.36
CA GLY A 168 15.85 17.02 -8.34
C GLY A 168 14.57 17.50 -7.64
N LYS A 169 14.67 18.63 -6.92
CA LYS A 169 13.53 19.30 -6.24
C LYS A 169 12.31 19.52 -7.15
N VAL A 170 12.53 19.73 -8.44
CA VAL A 170 11.50 19.94 -9.47
C VAL A 170 10.62 18.71 -9.68
N ARG A 171 11.20 17.51 -9.66
CA ARG A 171 10.45 16.26 -9.87
C ARG A 171 9.60 15.90 -8.67
N LYS A 172 10.16 16.06 -7.45
CA LYS A 172 9.42 15.95 -6.19
C LYS A 172 8.17 16.84 -6.22
N TRP A 173 8.36 18.12 -6.55
CA TRP A 173 7.28 19.08 -6.69
C TRP A 173 6.22 18.67 -7.73
N TRP A 174 6.64 18.11 -8.88
CA TRP A 174 5.72 17.70 -9.94
C TRP A 174 4.86 16.49 -9.53
N ILE A 175 5.47 15.51 -8.86
CA ILE A 175 4.79 14.34 -8.29
C ILE A 175 3.81 14.77 -7.19
N GLU A 176 4.26 15.62 -6.28
CA GLU A 176 3.44 16.20 -5.20
C GLU A 176 2.20 16.90 -5.76
N ARG A 177 2.35 17.64 -6.86
CA ARG A 177 1.25 18.39 -7.49
C ARG A 177 0.26 17.50 -8.24
N LYS A 178 0.72 16.52 -9.03
CA LYS A 178 -0.18 15.70 -9.87
C LYS A 178 -1.05 14.73 -9.06
N ARG A 179 -0.54 14.25 -7.93
CA ARG A 179 -1.25 13.38 -7.01
C ARG A 179 -1.50 14.06 -5.67
N ALA A 180 -1.66 15.38 -5.67
CA ALA A 180 -1.93 16.20 -4.48
C ALA A 180 -3.10 15.65 -3.63
N GLY A 181 -4.12 15.10 -4.30
CA GLY A 181 -5.26 14.47 -3.65
C GLY A 181 -4.97 13.14 -2.94
N TRP A 182 -3.83 12.49 -3.18
CA TRP A 182 -3.50 11.20 -2.55
C TRP A 182 -2.80 11.35 -1.20
N TRP A 183 -2.17 12.49 -0.95
CA TRP A 183 -1.43 12.73 0.29
C TRP A 183 -2.31 12.73 1.54
N LYS A 184 -3.62 12.87 1.41
CA LYS A 184 -4.53 12.71 2.55
C LYS A 184 -4.78 11.26 2.95
N PHE A 185 -4.46 10.30 2.08
CA PHE A 185 -4.68 8.87 2.32
C PHE A 185 -3.41 8.09 2.70
N GLY A 186 -2.22 8.68 2.61
CA GLY A 186 -0.99 8.04 3.06
C GLY A 186 -0.78 8.12 4.57
N THR A 187 -0.03 7.19 5.16
CA THR A 187 0.22 7.15 6.62
C THR A 187 1.39 8.00 7.06
N CYS A 188 2.35 8.30 6.17
CA CYS A 188 3.60 8.97 6.51
C CYS A 188 4.04 9.92 5.39
N ASP A 189 4.82 10.95 5.70
CA ASP A 189 5.49 11.75 4.66
C ASP A 189 6.92 12.03 5.06
N GLY A 190 7.83 11.15 4.62
CA GLY A 190 9.24 11.24 5.00
C GLY A 190 9.42 11.23 6.52
N GLY A 191 8.75 10.31 7.22
CA GLY A 191 8.83 10.14 8.67
C GLY A 191 7.92 11.03 9.50
N VAL A 192 7.06 11.85 8.88
CA VAL A 192 5.99 12.55 9.61
C VAL A 192 4.74 11.67 9.60
N GLY A 193 4.39 11.08 10.74
CA GLY A 193 3.16 10.30 10.90
C GLY A 193 1.93 11.16 10.59
N ARG A 194 0.97 10.61 9.85
CA ARG A 194 -0.28 11.27 9.47
C ARG A 194 -1.43 10.69 10.29
N GLU A 195 -2.21 11.56 10.90
CA GLU A 195 -3.45 11.17 11.58
C GLU A 195 -4.51 10.73 10.57
N VAL A 196 -5.47 9.90 11.01
CA VAL A 196 -6.65 9.55 10.22
C VAL A 196 -7.42 10.84 9.93
N ARG A 197 -7.41 11.28 8.66
CA ARG A 197 -7.86 12.64 8.30
C ARG A 197 -9.37 12.80 8.23
N PHE A 198 -10.10 11.71 8.12
CA PHE A 198 -11.55 11.73 8.10
C PHE A 198 -12.00 11.13 9.43
N GLY A 199 -12.33 12.02 10.39
CA GLY A 199 -12.89 11.62 11.68
C GLY A 199 -14.19 10.84 11.50
N ALA A 200 -14.60 10.12 12.54
CA ALA A 200 -15.86 9.38 12.55
C ALA A 200 -17.03 10.28 12.08
N PRO A 201 -18.01 9.74 11.33
CA PRO A 201 -19.24 10.48 11.09
C PRO A 201 -19.81 10.88 12.46
N GLU A 202 -20.04 12.17 12.67
CA GLU A 202 -20.83 12.62 13.82
C GLU A 202 -22.17 11.86 13.75
N MET A 203 -22.40 11.02 14.75
CA MET A 203 -23.69 10.36 14.98
C MET A 203 -24.67 11.36 15.58
#